data_AF-A0A9Q0LBR0-F1
#
_entry.id   AF-A0A9Q0LBR0-F1
#
_cell.length_a   1.000
_cell.length_b   1.000
_cell.length_c   1.000
_cell.angle_alpha   90.00
_cell.angle_beta   90.00
_cell.angle_gamma   90.00
#
_symmetry.space_group_name_H-M   'P 1'
#
loop_
_entity.id
_entity.type
_entity.pdbx_description
1 polymer ?
#
loop_
_entity_poly.entity_id
_entity_poly.type
_entity_poly.pdbx_seq_one_letter_code
_entity_poly.pdbx_strand_id
1 'polypeptide(L)'
;MEEKKEKHLLQNEFSFYFVKKATDRSQDDYESRVKHICTFNTVEDFWGFYSHLVRPNDIQGGGDYLLFRSGIKPLWEDKENINGGKWILRLKKQLASRFFEDMILGLIGEQFEVEDKEICGIALSVRQNEDILSIWNKTSQNNQTNNQIRQDIFKILSIPEHTIIEYKAHREALRDKSSFRNTSVAPISIKNDKFNRRQNNMKKSDTKSQRNKPKETKQNN
;
A
#
# COMPACT_ATOMS: atom_id res chain seq x y z
N MET A 1 33.12 -5.44 34.23
CA MET A 1 31.71 -5.02 34.35
C MET A 1 31.29 -4.56 32.98
N GLU A 2 30.34 -5.22 32.35
CA GLU A 2 29.77 -4.74 31.09
C GLU A 2 28.93 -3.50 31.37
N GLU A 3 29.31 -2.40 30.74
CA GLU A 3 28.59 -1.13 30.81
C GLU A 3 27.23 -1.34 30.13
N LYS A 4 26.13 -1.17 30.87
CA LYS A 4 24.78 -1.25 30.30
C LYS A 4 24.60 -0.09 29.32
N LYS A 5 24.80 -0.34 28.03
CA LYS A 5 24.52 0.64 26.98
C LYS A 5 23.04 1.03 27.05
N GLU A 6 22.80 2.34 27.10
CA GLU A 6 21.45 2.91 27.05
C GLU A 6 20.82 2.60 25.69
N LYS A 7 19.56 2.16 25.69
CA LYS A 7 18.81 1.83 24.48
C LYS A 7 18.01 3.03 23.99
N HIS A 8 17.83 3.15 22.68
CA HIS A 8 17.05 4.21 22.08
C HIS A 8 15.57 3.80 22.01
N LEU A 9 14.72 4.48 22.78
CA LEU A 9 13.28 4.25 22.79
C LEU A 9 12.63 4.67 21.46
N LEU A 10 11.70 3.84 20.99
CA LEU A 10 10.78 4.19 19.90
C LEU A 10 9.58 4.95 20.47
N GLN A 11 8.92 5.75 19.62
CA GLN A 11 7.70 6.46 20.00
C GLN A 11 6.56 5.51 20.38
N ASN A 12 6.53 4.32 19.75
CA ASN A 12 5.51 3.31 19.93
C ASN A 12 6.14 1.91 20.04
N GLU A 13 5.44 0.99 20.69
CA GLU A 13 5.79 -0.42 20.70
C GLU A 13 5.20 -1.11 19.46
N PHE A 14 5.93 -2.08 18.89
CA PHE A 14 5.51 -2.82 17.71
C PHE A 14 5.65 -4.33 17.91
N SER A 15 4.78 -5.10 17.26
CA SER A 15 4.79 -6.55 17.23
C SER A 15 5.00 -7.06 15.81
N PHE A 16 5.96 -7.98 15.67
CA PHE A 16 6.30 -8.63 14.40
C PHE A 16 5.63 -10.01 14.34
N TYR A 17 5.05 -10.34 13.19
CA TYR A 17 4.41 -11.63 12.94
C TYR A 17 4.84 -12.22 11.60
N PHE A 18 4.71 -13.53 11.48
CA PHE A 18 4.85 -14.26 10.22
C PHE A 18 3.65 -15.17 9.99
N VAL A 19 3.17 -15.20 8.75
CA VAL A 19 2.13 -16.13 8.28
C VAL A 19 2.73 -17.02 7.21
N LYS A 20 2.87 -18.31 7.49
CA LYS A 20 3.27 -19.27 6.46
C LYS A 20 2.12 -19.44 5.45
N LYS A 21 2.44 -19.42 4.16
CA LYS A 21 1.46 -19.72 3.12
C LYS A 21 0.92 -21.14 3.32
N ALA A 22 -0.41 -21.30 3.33
CA ALA A 22 -1.03 -22.61 3.44
C ALA A 22 -0.62 -23.46 2.23
N THR A 23 -0.14 -24.68 2.52
CA THR A 23 0.24 -25.67 1.51
C THR A 23 -0.94 -26.55 1.09
N ASP A 24 -2.02 -26.57 1.88
CA ASP A 24 -3.19 -27.41 1.66
C ASP A 24 -4.51 -26.68 1.88
N ARG A 25 -5.61 -27.24 1.36
CA ARG A 25 -7.00 -26.76 1.60
C ARG A 25 -7.49 -27.08 3.02
N SER A 26 -6.61 -27.15 4.02
CA SER A 26 -7.05 -27.30 5.40
C SER A 26 -7.82 -26.05 5.80
N GLN A 27 -8.93 -26.26 6.49
CA GLN A 27 -9.86 -25.23 6.96
C GLN A 27 -9.29 -24.49 8.19
N ASP A 28 -7.96 -24.37 8.27
CA ASP A 28 -7.29 -23.69 9.36
C ASP A 28 -7.55 -22.20 9.21
N ASP A 29 -8.22 -21.66 10.22
CA ASP A 29 -8.55 -20.24 10.29
C ASP A 29 -7.28 -19.39 10.13
N TYR A 30 -7.38 -18.27 9.40
CA TYR A 30 -6.25 -17.40 9.11
C TYR A 30 -5.52 -16.97 10.40
N GLU A 31 -6.29 -16.65 11.45
CA GLU A 31 -5.75 -16.26 12.76
C GLU A 31 -4.80 -17.32 13.33
N SER A 32 -5.12 -18.61 13.20
CA SER A 32 -4.28 -19.70 13.72
C SER A 32 -2.88 -19.78 13.10
N ARG A 33 -2.74 -19.26 11.87
CA ARG A 33 -1.49 -19.22 11.10
C ARG A 33 -0.66 -17.97 11.36
N VAL A 34 -1.22 -16.95 12.01
CA VAL A 34 -0.48 -15.76 12.41
C VAL A 34 0.42 -16.13 13.61
N LYS A 35 1.72 -16.24 13.37
CA LYS A 35 2.70 -16.52 14.42
C LYS A 35 3.38 -15.23 14.84
N HIS A 36 3.22 -14.87 16.11
CA HIS A 36 3.99 -13.80 16.74
C HIS A 36 5.47 -14.20 16.82
N ILE A 37 6.36 -13.27 16.48
CA ILE A 37 7.82 -13.45 16.52
C ILE A 37 8.40 -12.72 17.72
N CYS A 38 8.12 -11.41 17.82
CA CYS A 38 8.66 -10.56 18.86
C CYS A 38 7.81 -9.29 19.03
N THR A 39 7.99 -8.65 20.18
CA THR A 39 7.50 -7.30 20.46
C THR A 39 8.68 -6.47 20.95
N PHE A 40 8.80 -5.24 20.47
CA PHE A 40 9.92 -4.35 20.79
C PHE A 40 9.46 -2.89 20.88
N ASN A 41 10.15 -2.12 21.72
CA ASN A 41 9.96 -0.68 21.89
C ASN A 41 11.28 0.10 21.85
N THR A 42 12.38 -0.54 21.42
CA THR A 42 13.69 0.10 21.24
C THR A 42 14.27 -0.20 19.86
N VAL A 43 15.15 0.68 19.38
CA VAL A 43 15.88 0.51 18.11
C VAL A 43 16.80 -0.71 18.18
N GLU A 44 17.46 -0.94 19.31
CA GLU A 44 18.36 -2.06 19.51
C GLU A 44 17.62 -3.39 19.51
N ASP A 45 16.45 -3.46 20.14
CA ASP A 45 15.63 -4.67 20.11
C ASP A 45 15.09 -4.94 18.71
N PHE A 46 14.66 -3.90 17.99
CA PHE A 46 14.29 -4.03 16.57
C PHE A 46 15.42 -4.68 15.77
N TRP A 47 16.64 -4.14 15.81
CA TRP A 47 17.77 -4.71 15.07
C TRP A 47 18.19 -6.08 15.60
N GLY A 48 18.09 -6.31 16.91
CA GLY A 48 18.35 -7.59 17.55
C GLY A 48 17.46 -8.71 17.01
N PHE A 49 16.19 -8.42 16.71
CA PHE A 49 15.30 -9.39 16.06
C PHE A 49 15.43 -9.39 14.54
N TYR A 50 15.33 -8.21 13.91
CA TYR A 50 15.20 -8.08 12.46
C TYR A 50 16.42 -8.60 11.69
N SER A 51 17.63 -8.40 12.23
CA SER A 51 18.88 -8.90 11.61
C SER A 51 18.98 -10.42 11.54
N HIS A 52 18.19 -11.14 12.33
CA HIS A 52 18.14 -12.61 12.35
C HIS A 52 16.95 -13.19 11.55
N LEU A 53 16.11 -12.34 10.96
CA LEU A 53 15.01 -12.79 10.11
C LEU A 53 15.51 -13.15 8.72
N VAL A 54 14.89 -14.17 8.13
CA VAL A 54 15.07 -14.49 6.70
C VAL A 54 14.59 -13.31 5.87
N ARG A 55 15.42 -12.85 4.93
CA ARG A 55 15.03 -11.73 4.06
C ARG A 55 13.84 -12.14 3.18
N PRO A 56 12.91 -11.23 2.87
CA PRO A 56 11.74 -11.55 2.06
C PRO A 56 12.01 -12.28 0.75
N ASN A 57 13.08 -11.91 0.04
CA ASN A 57 13.45 -12.56 -1.23
C ASN A 57 13.92 -14.02 -1.05
N ASP A 58 14.34 -14.41 0.16
CA ASP A 58 14.91 -15.72 0.47
C ASP A 58 13.87 -16.67 1.10
N ILE A 59 12.63 -16.21 1.30
CA ILE A 59 11.56 -17.03 1.85
C ILE A 59 11.12 -18.10 0.85
N GLN A 60 11.39 -19.36 1.18
CA GLN A 60 10.92 -20.50 0.41
C GLN A 60 9.43 -20.76 0.65
N GLY A 61 8.66 -21.00 -0.43
CA GLY A 61 7.22 -21.28 -0.35
C GLY A 61 6.32 -20.06 -0.14
N GLY A 62 6.91 -18.88 0.06
CA GLY A 62 6.20 -17.62 0.32
C GLY A 62 5.56 -17.55 1.71
N GLY A 63 4.96 -16.41 2.00
CA GLY A 63 4.39 -16.10 3.30
C GLY A 63 4.11 -14.62 3.45
N ASP A 64 3.69 -14.21 4.64
CA ASP A 64 3.46 -12.82 4.98
C ASP A 64 4.30 -12.40 6.17
N TYR A 65 5.08 -11.33 6.03
CA TYR A 65 5.65 -10.61 7.18
C TYR A 65 4.72 -9.46 7.55
N LEU A 66 4.48 -9.28 8.85
CA LEU A 66 3.54 -8.28 9.36
C LEU A 66 4.22 -7.55 10.52
N LEU A 67 4.35 -6.23 10.43
CA LEU A 67 4.80 -5.39 11.54
C LEU A 67 3.67 -4.42 11.88
N PHE A 68 3.09 -4.57 13.07
CA PHE A 68 1.94 -3.76 13.52
C PHE A 68 2.25 -3.09 14.85
N ARG A 69 1.65 -1.93 15.10
CA ARG A 69 1.71 -1.31 16.44
C ARG A 69 1.14 -2.30 17.47
N SER A 70 1.75 -2.34 18.65
CA SER A 70 1.37 -3.24 19.73
C SER A 70 -0.10 -3.02 20.12
N GLY A 71 -0.80 -4.12 20.39
CA GLY A 71 -2.24 -4.11 20.65
C GLY A 71 -3.15 -4.09 19.42
N ILE A 72 -2.61 -3.94 18.20
CA ILE A 72 -3.37 -4.08 16.95
C ILE A 72 -3.06 -5.45 16.33
N LYS A 73 -4.07 -6.32 16.23
CA LYS A 73 -3.91 -7.57 15.50
C LYS A 73 -3.87 -7.28 13.98
N PRO A 74 -3.04 -7.98 13.19
CA PRO A 74 -3.02 -7.84 11.74
C PRO A 74 -4.22 -8.58 11.09
N LEU A 75 -5.41 -8.30 11.60
CA LEU A 75 -6.70 -8.87 11.24
C LEU A 75 -7.65 -7.73 10.90
N TRP A 76 -8.52 -7.94 9.93
CA TRP A 76 -9.46 -6.90 9.48
C TRP A 76 -10.61 -6.70 10.48
N GLU A 77 -10.85 -7.70 11.32
CA GLU A 77 -11.81 -7.70 12.42
C GLU A 77 -11.33 -6.88 13.62
N ASP A 78 -10.04 -6.56 13.69
CA ASP A 78 -9.51 -5.69 14.74
C ASP A 78 -10.22 -4.34 14.70
N LYS A 79 -10.61 -3.83 15.88
CA LYS A 79 -11.35 -2.57 16.02
C LYS A 79 -10.63 -1.39 15.37
N GLU A 80 -9.30 -1.40 15.34
CA GLU A 80 -8.50 -0.32 14.73
C GLU A 80 -8.43 -0.46 13.20
N ASN A 81 -8.69 -1.66 12.65
CA ASN A 81 -8.62 -1.91 11.21
C ASN A 81 -10.01 -1.90 10.54
N ILE A 82 -11.10 -2.20 11.25
CA ILE A 82 -12.42 -2.42 10.62
C ILE A 82 -12.98 -1.21 9.83
N ASN A 83 -12.60 0.00 10.21
CA ASN A 83 -13.00 1.25 9.54
C ASN A 83 -11.91 1.80 8.61
N GLY A 84 -10.80 1.07 8.51
CA GLY A 84 -9.61 1.47 7.81
C GLY A 84 -9.53 0.90 6.41
N GLY A 85 -8.31 0.97 5.88
CA GLY A 85 -7.97 0.38 4.60
C GLY A 85 -6.48 0.19 4.48
N LYS A 86 -6.06 -0.13 3.27
CA LYS A 86 -4.64 -0.28 2.98
C LYS A 86 -4.27 0.25 1.61
N TRP A 87 -3.10 0.86 1.57
CA TRP A 87 -2.35 1.07 0.34
C TRP A 87 -1.69 -0.22 -0.09
N ILE A 88 -1.67 -0.50 -1.39
CA ILE A 88 -1.17 -1.72 -2.00
C ILE A 88 -0.17 -1.32 -3.09
N LEU A 89 1.08 -1.73 -2.91
CA LEU A 89 2.15 -1.60 -3.90
C LEU A 89 2.57 -3.00 -4.35
N ARG A 90 2.38 -3.29 -5.64
CA ARG A 90 2.84 -4.54 -6.26
C ARG A 90 4.29 -4.38 -6.70
N LEU A 91 5.12 -5.30 -6.24
CA LEU A 91 6.55 -5.32 -6.45
C LEU A 91 6.91 -6.45 -7.41
N LYS A 92 7.76 -6.12 -8.38
CA LYS A 92 8.51 -7.15 -9.10
C LYS A 92 9.39 -7.91 -8.10
N LYS A 93 9.68 -9.17 -8.42
CA LYS A 93 10.61 -9.99 -7.63
C LYS A 93 11.95 -9.30 -7.42
N GLN A 94 12.60 -9.67 -6.33
CA GLN A 94 13.88 -9.12 -5.83
C GLN A 94 13.80 -7.73 -5.17
N LEU A 95 12.70 -6.97 -5.33
CA LEU A 95 12.56 -5.65 -4.69
C LEU A 95 12.06 -5.72 -3.24
N ALA A 96 11.43 -6.84 -2.86
CA ALA A 96 10.68 -6.96 -1.62
C ALA A 96 11.52 -6.71 -0.37
N SER A 97 12.75 -7.24 -0.30
CA SER A 97 13.60 -7.08 0.89
C SER A 97 13.93 -5.62 1.18
N ARG A 98 14.38 -4.86 0.17
CA ARG A 98 14.70 -3.43 0.32
C ARG A 98 13.46 -2.63 0.68
N PHE A 99 12.39 -2.78 -0.09
CA PHE A 99 11.21 -1.93 0.05
C PHE A 99 10.49 -2.20 1.37
N PHE A 100 10.51 -3.44 1.85
CA PHE A 100 9.96 -3.76 3.16
C PHE A 100 10.82 -3.17 4.28
N GLU A 101 12.16 -3.29 4.21
CA GLU A 101 13.08 -2.67 5.17
C GLU A 101 12.89 -1.14 5.24
N ASP A 102 12.93 -0.46 4.09
CA ASP A 102 12.72 0.99 4.00
C ASP A 102 11.38 1.40 4.64
N MET A 103 10.31 0.64 4.35
CA MET A 103 8.96 0.95 4.85
C MET A 103 8.82 0.72 6.35
N ILE A 104 9.35 -0.39 6.90
CA ILE A 104 9.28 -0.63 8.35
C ILE A 104 10.17 0.33 9.13
N LEU A 105 11.33 0.73 8.58
CA LEU A 105 12.17 1.78 9.16
C LEU A 105 11.45 3.13 9.15
N GLY A 106 10.76 3.46 8.06
CA GLY A 106 9.90 4.64 7.98
C GLY A 106 8.78 4.64 9.02
N LEU A 107 8.17 3.48 9.29
CA LEU A 107 7.14 3.35 10.32
C LEU A 107 7.69 3.51 11.74
N ILE A 108 8.72 2.76 12.12
CA ILE A 108 9.25 2.83 13.50
C ILE A 108 9.98 4.15 13.78
N GLY A 109 10.49 4.80 12.73
CA GLY A 109 11.09 6.13 12.78
C GLY A 109 10.06 7.27 12.67
N GLU A 110 8.76 6.97 12.70
CA GLU A 110 7.65 7.94 12.65
C GLU A 110 7.77 8.95 11.49
N GLN A 111 8.08 8.45 10.28
CA GLN A 111 8.25 9.28 9.08
C GLN A 111 6.95 9.56 8.32
N PHE A 112 5.82 9.05 8.80
CA PHE A 112 4.50 9.37 8.24
C PHE A 112 3.99 10.68 8.85
N GLU A 113 3.65 11.64 8.00
CA GLU A 113 3.23 12.99 8.40
C GLU A 113 1.70 13.06 8.61
N VAL A 114 1.15 12.07 9.33
CA VAL A 114 -0.28 11.95 9.66
C VAL A 114 -0.51 11.94 11.17
N GLU A 115 -1.78 11.89 11.59
CA GLU A 115 -2.15 11.82 13.00
C GLU A 115 -1.46 10.64 13.71
N ASP A 116 -1.10 10.83 14.99
CA ASP A 116 -0.46 9.80 15.80
C ASP A 116 -1.27 8.50 15.75
N LYS A 117 -0.57 7.39 15.55
CA LYS A 117 -1.15 6.04 15.44
C LYS A 117 -2.16 5.85 14.29
N GLU A 118 -2.26 6.74 13.31
CA GLU A 118 -3.11 6.51 12.13
C GLU A 118 -2.67 5.28 11.31
N ILE A 119 -1.35 5.06 11.20
CA ILE A 119 -0.80 3.83 10.60
C ILE A 119 -0.90 2.68 11.60
N CYS A 120 -1.64 1.64 11.23
CA CYS A 120 -1.80 0.42 12.03
C CYS A 120 -0.56 -0.49 11.92
N GLY A 121 -0.05 -0.64 10.70
CA GLY A 121 1.06 -1.55 10.42
C GLY A 121 1.36 -1.72 8.94
N ILE A 122 2.40 -2.50 8.66
CA ILE A 122 2.89 -2.85 7.34
C ILE A 122 2.83 -4.36 7.17
N ALA A 123 2.34 -4.79 6.01
CA ALA A 123 2.31 -6.19 5.62
C ALA A 123 3.07 -6.38 4.30
N LEU A 124 3.92 -7.39 4.24
CA LEU A 124 4.56 -7.84 3.01
C LEU A 124 4.15 -9.27 2.70
N SER A 125 3.44 -9.43 1.59
CA SER A 125 3.00 -10.71 1.06
C SER A 125 3.92 -11.21 -0.04
N VAL A 126 4.77 -12.19 0.27
CA VAL A 126 5.65 -12.85 -0.70
C VAL A 126 4.85 -13.89 -1.48
N ARG A 127 4.73 -13.74 -2.81
CA ARG A 127 3.99 -14.69 -3.67
C ARG A 127 4.88 -15.27 -4.75
N GLN A 128 4.32 -16.02 -5.69
CA GLN A 128 5.14 -16.69 -6.72
C GLN A 128 5.57 -15.71 -7.82
N ASN A 129 4.64 -14.89 -8.31
CA ASN A 129 4.86 -14.05 -9.51
C ASN A 129 5.26 -12.61 -9.17
N GLU A 130 4.78 -12.09 -8.05
CA GLU A 130 5.01 -10.74 -7.57
C GLU A 130 4.99 -10.75 -6.05
N ASP A 131 5.50 -9.69 -5.43
CA ASP A 131 5.36 -9.46 -3.99
C ASP A 131 4.45 -8.27 -3.76
N ILE A 132 3.73 -8.25 -2.65
CA ILE A 132 2.73 -7.21 -2.38
C ILE A 132 3.06 -6.57 -1.04
N LEU A 133 3.50 -5.32 -1.09
CA LEU A 133 3.68 -4.48 0.10
C LEU A 133 2.37 -3.74 0.38
N SER A 134 1.91 -3.74 1.62
CA SER A 134 0.69 -3.07 2.05
C SER A 134 0.91 -2.25 3.32
N ILE A 135 0.35 -1.04 3.33
CA ILE A 135 0.40 -0.12 4.48
C ILE A 135 -1.03 0.06 4.96
N TRP A 136 -1.32 -0.32 6.21
CA TRP A 136 -2.65 -0.33 6.80
C TRP A 136 -2.87 0.91 7.64
N ASN A 137 -4.02 1.56 7.49
CA ASN A 137 -4.39 2.76 8.25
C ASN A 137 -5.81 2.68 8.79
N LYS A 138 -6.07 3.41 9.88
CA LYS A 138 -7.32 3.33 10.66
C LYS A 138 -8.54 3.91 9.97
N THR A 139 -8.37 4.91 9.10
CA THR A 139 -9.50 5.65 8.53
C THR A 139 -9.53 5.60 7.00
N SER A 140 -10.51 4.88 6.44
CA SER A 140 -10.63 4.76 4.97
C SER A 140 -11.29 5.97 4.30
N GLN A 141 -12.02 6.78 5.05
CA GLN A 141 -12.87 7.85 4.50
C GLN A 141 -12.19 9.24 4.52
N ASN A 142 -11.04 9.37 5.19
CA ASN A 142 -10.31 10.62 5.24
C ASN A 142 -9.38 10.75 4.03
N ASN A 143 -9.86 11.40 2.97
CA ASN A 143 -9.11 11.60 1.73
C ASN A 143 -7.81 12.40 1.94
N GLN A 144 -7.79 13.36 2.86
CA GLN A 144 -6.60 14.15 3.14
C GLN A 144 -5.51 13.26 3.76
N THR A 145 -5.86 12.52 4.80
CA THR A 145 -4.97 11.54 5.43
C THR A 145 -4.48 10.51 4.43
N ASN A 146 -5.39 9.90 3.66
CA ASN A 146 -5.00 8.90 2.66
C ASN A 146 -4.02 9.46 1.61
N ASN A 147 -4.25 10.70 1.14
CA ASN A 147 -3.34 11.36 0.20
C ASN A 147 -1.98 11.67 0.83
N GLN A 148 -1.93 12.02 2.12
CA GLN A 148 -0.67 12.22 2.83
C GLN A 148 0.10 10.91 2.99
N ILE A 149 -0.56 9.84 3.45
CA ILE A 149 0.04 8.50 3.54
C ILE A 149 0.62 8.07 2.19
N ARG A 150 -0.12 8.34 1.10
CA ARG A 150 0.38 8.11 -0.26
C ARG A 150 1.70 8.84 -0.48
N GLN A 151 1.75 10.16 -0.27
CA GLN A 151 2.96 10.96 -0.47
C GLN A 151 4.14 10.46 0.38
N ASP A 152 3.88 10.11 1.63
CA ASP A 152 4.89 9.56 2.54
C ASP A 152 5.45 8.24 2.01
N ILE A 153 4.61 7.34 1.47
CA ILE A 153 5.06 6.09 0.83
C ILE A 153 6.02 6.38 -0.33
N PHE A 154 5.72 7.37 -1.19
CA PHE A 154 6.61 7.73 -2.30
C PHE A 154 7.95 8.28 -1.80
N LYS A 155 7.93 9.12 -0.77
CA LYS A 155 9.11 9.73 -0.15
C LYS A 155 9.98 8.67 0.52
N ILE A 156 9.41 7.84 1.40
CA ILE A 156 10.11 6.78 2.14
C ILE A 156 10.78 5.79 1.18
N LEU A 157 10.06 5.32 0.16
CA LEU A 157 10.60 4.35 -0.80
C LEU A 157 11.49 4.97 -1.87
N SER A 158 11.52 6.31 -1.97
CA SER A 158 12.18 7.07 -3.02
C SER A 158 11.77 6.58 -4.42
N ILE A 159 10.47 6.38 -4.64
CA ILE A 159 9.93 5.90 -5.93
C ILE A 159 9.29 7.04 -6.73
N PRO A 160 9.24 6.95 -8.08
CA PRO A 160 8.64 7.99 -8.90
C PRO A 160 7.15 8.18 -8.60
N GLU A 161 6.66 9.42 -8.54
CA GLU A 161 5.25 9.75 -8.20
C GLU A 161 4.19 9.15 -9.12
N HIS A 162 4.58 8.74 -10.32
CA HIS A 162 3.72 8.06 -11.29
C HIS A 162 3.64 6.54 -11.07
N THR A 163 4.35 5.99 -10.08
CA THR A 163 4.23 4.58 -9.69
C THR A 163 2.79 4.30 -9.27
N ILE A 164 2.23 3.22 -9.79
CA ILE A 164 0.86 2.84 -9.46
C ILE A 164 0.83 2.20 -8.08
N ILE A 165 0.07 2.80 -7.17
CA ILE A 165 -0.36 2.19 -5.92
C ILE A 165 -1.88 2.28 -5.81
N GLU A 166 -2.46 1.26 -5.22
CA GLU A 166 -3.91 1.09 -5.13
C GLU A 166 -4.36 1.25 -3.68
N TYR A 167 -5.55 1.79 -3.46
CA TYR A 167 -6.14 1.83 -2.12
C TYR A 167 -7.35 0.90 -2.06
N LYS A 168 -7.48 0.18 -0.95
CA LYS A 168 -8.64 -0.67 -0.69
C LYS A 168 -9.10 -0.56 0.75
N ALA A 169 -10.35 -0.15 0.96
CA ALA A 169 -10.96 -0.16 2.28
C ALA A 169 -11.17 -1.60 2.75
N HIS A 170 -10.96 -1.86 4.04
CA HIS A 170 -11.12 -3.20 4.59
C HIS A 170 -12.54 -3.72 4.39
N ARG A 171 -13.57 -2.88 4.64
CA ARG A 171 -14.98 -3.23 4.37
C ARG A 171 -15.24 -3.73 2.95
N GLU A 172 -14.57 -3.16 1.95
CA GLU A 172 -14.70 -3.60 0.55
C GLU A 172 -14.06 -4.96 0.33
N ALA A 173 -12.90 -5.21 0.95
CA ALA A 173 -12.20 -6.50 0.91
C ALA A 173 -13.02 -7.64 1.52
N LEU A 174 -13.89 -7.33 2.48
CA LEU A 174 -14.82 -8.31 3.09
C LEU A 174 -15.98 -8.63 2.19
N ARG A 175 -16.58 -7.58 1.61
CA ARG A 175 -17.71 -7.72 0.70
C ARG A 175 -17.34 -8.56 -0.51
N ASP A 176 -16.13 -8.39 -1.06
CA ASP A 176 -15.68 -9.13 -2.24
C ASP A 176 -14.82 -10.37 -1.92
N LYS A 177 -14.60 -10.67 -0.64
CA LYS A 177 -13.73 -11.75 -0.15
C LYS A 177 -12.35 -11.74 -0.82
N SER A 178 -11.80 -10.55 -1.08
CA SER A 178 -10.51 -10.38 -1.74
C SER A 178 -9.63 -9.35 -1.06
N SER A 179 -8.42 -9.74 -0.70
CA SER A 179 -7.45 -8.81 -0.10
C SER A 179 -6.77 -7.89 -1.15
N PHE A 180 -6.71 -8.30 -2.42
CA PHE A 180 -5.88 -7.64 -3.45
C PHE A 180 -6.55 -7.51 -4.83
N ARG A 181 -7.82 -7.86 -5.02
CA ARG A 181 -8.53 -7.66 -6.30
C ARG A 181 -9.55 -6.52 -6.17
N ASN A 182 -10.07 -6.05 -7.31
CA ASN A 182 -11.11 -5.01 -7.37
C ASN A 182 -10.73 -3.74 -6.60
N THR A 183 -9.47 -3.35 -6.68
CA THR A 183 -8.90 -2.20 -5.99
C THR A 183 -9.14 -0.94 -6.80
N SER A 184 -9.25 0.20 -6.11
CA SER A 184 -9.30 1.50 -6.78
C SER A 184 -7.88 2.01 -6.98
N VAL A 185 -7.51 2.35 -8.22
CA VAL A 185 -6.29 3.13 -8.45
C VAL A 185 -6.53 4.49 -7.82
N ALA A 186 -5.66 4.91 -6.90
CA ALA A 186 -5.82 6.23 -6.31
C ALA A 186 -5.72 7.30 -7.40
N PRO A 187 -6.67 8.24 -7.47
CA PRO A 187 -6.68 9.23 -8.53
C PRO A 187 -5.36 10.00 -8.48
N ILE A 188 -4.65 10.02 -9.60
CA ILE A 188 -3.57 10.96 -9.80
C ILE A 188 -4.25 12.32 -9.76
N SER A 189 -3.99 13.11 -8.72
CA SER A 189 -4.43 14.51 -8.67
C SER A 189 -3.60 15.33 -9.66
N ILE A 190 -3.69 15.01 -10.95
CA ILE A 190 -3.22 15.89 -12.00
C ILE A 190 -4.26 17.01 -12.05
N LYS A 191 -3.86 18.23 -11.69
CA LYS A 191 -4.59 19.44 -12.07
C LYS A 191 -4.56 19.59 -13.60
N ASN A 192 -5.27 18.72 -14.33
CA ASN A 192 -5.35 18.70 -15.79
C ASN A 192 -6.75 19.09 -16.31
N ASP A 193 -7.55 19.79 -15.51
CA ASP A 193 -8.86 20.31 -15.93
C ASP A 193 -8.80 21.39 -17.03
N LYS A 194 -7.61 21.89 -17.39
CA LYS A 194 -7.46 22.90 -18.45
C LYS A 194 -7.04 22.36 -19.81
N PHE A 195 -6.50 21.13 -19.90
CA PHE A 195 -6.03 20.60 -21.19
C PHE A 195 -7.16 19.92 -21.99
N ASN A 196 -8.06 19.20 -21.32
CA ASN A 196 -9.16 18.49 -21.99
C ASN A 196 -10.28 19.41 -22.51
N ARG A 197 -10.46 20.61 -21.92
CA ARG A 197 -11.41 21.61 -22.48
C ARG A 197 -10.92 22.22 -23.80
N ARG A 198 -9.61 22.36 -24.02
CA ARG A 198 -9.08 22.95 -25.26
C ARG A 198 -9.19 21.99 -26.45
N GLN A 199 -8.95 20.69 -26.26
CA GLN A 199 -9.09 19.72 -27.37
C GLN A 199 -10.54 19.45 -27.78
N ASN A 200 -11.50 19.50 -26.84
CA ASN A 200 -12.91 19.32 -27.17
C ASN A 200 -13.53 20.52 -27.89
N ASN A 201 -12.98 21.72 -27.73
CA ASN A 201 -13.45 22.90 -28.44
C ASN A 201 -12.90 22.98 -29.88
N MET A 202 -11.67 22.50 -30.15
CA MET A 202 -11.15 22.40 -31.53
C MET A 202 -11.89 21.35 -32.36
N LYS A 203 -12.28 20.21 -31.79
CA LYS A 203 -13.04 19.19 -32.55
C LYS A 203 -14.49 19.61 -32.90
N LYS A 204 -15.07 20.58 -32.17
CA LYS A 204 -16.41 21.11 -32.45
C LYS A 204 -16.42 22.23 -33.50
N SER A 205 -15.30 22.92 -33.74
CA SER A 205 -15.21 23.91 -34.83
C SER A 205 -15.05 23.25 -36.20
N ASP A 206 -14.31 22.14 -36.28
CA ASP A 206 -14.00 21.51 -37.57
C ASP A 206 -15.18 20.72 -38.16
N THR A 207 -16.11 20.25 -37.32
CA THR A 207 -17.31 19.53 -37.76
C THR A 207 -18.45 20.43 -38.26
N LYS A 208 -18.39 21.75 -38.03
CA LYS A 208 -19.38 22.70 -38.56
C LYS A 208 -19.00 23.31 -39.93
N SER A 209 -17.75 23.19 -40.37
CA SER A 209 -17.29 23.83 -41.62
C SER A 209 -17.50 22.98 -42.89
N GLN A 210 -17.76 21.67 -42.78
CA GLN A 210 -17.91 20.78 -43.95
C GLN A 210 -19.35 20.54 -44.45
N ARG A 211 -20.37 21.24 -43.93
CA ARG A 211 -21.78 21.00 -44.31
C ARG A 211 -22.40 21.96 -45.34
N ASN A 212 -21.68 22.96 -45.83
CA ASN A 212 -22.20 23.88 -46.86
C ASN A 212 -21.25 23.97 -48.08
N LYS A 213 -21.47 23.11 -49.08
CA LYS A 213 -21.06 23.38 -50.47
C LYS A 213 -22.29 23.27 -51.38
N PRO A 214 -22.58 24.26 -52.26
CA PRO A 214 -23.74 24.20 -53.16
C PRO A 214 -23.53 23.18 -54.29
N LYS A 215 -24.62 22.56 -54.75
CA LYS A 215 -24.66 21.72 -55.96
C LYS A 215 -24.69 22.62 -57.19
N GLU A 216 -23.68 22.54 -58.06
CA GLU A 216 -23.73 23.13 -59.40
C GLU A 216 -24.44 22.18 -60.37
N THR A 217 -25.45 22.74 -61.03
CA THR A 217 -26.29 22.16 -62.09
C THR A 217 -25.49 22.09 -63.39
N LYS A 218 -25.38 20.91 -64.02
CA LYS A 218 -24.92 20.78 -65.40
C LYS A 218 -26.13 20.70 -66.33
N GLN A 219 -26.24 21.66 -67.25
CA GLN A 219 -27.12 21.65 -68.42
C GLN A 219 -26.51 20.79 -69.54
N ASN A 220 -27.39 20.12 -70.27
CA ASN A 220 -27.11 19.28 -71.43
C ASN A 220 -26.58 20.10 -72.62
N ASN A 221 -25.69 19.48 -73.39
CA ASN A 221 -25.73 19.39 -74.85
C ASN A 221 -25.06 18.09 -75.29
#